data_AF-A0A0D6M3T4-F1
#
_entry.id   AF-A0A0D6M3T4-F1
#
_cell.length_a   1.000
_cell.length_b   1.000
_cell.length_c   1.000
_cell.angle_alpha   90.00
_cell.angle_beta   90.00
_cell.angle_gamma   90.00
#
_symmetry.space_group_name_H-M   'P 1'
#
loop_
_entity.id
_entity.type
_entity.pdbx_description
1 polymer ?
#
loop_
_entity_poly.entity_id
_entity_poly.type
_entity_poly.pdbx_seq_one_letter_code
_entity_poly.pdbx_strand_id
1 'polypeptide(L)'
;MALSAAHMNAVYCITAVSLAVNSILIFFICKHTVAEFGRYKRLMLIFTVFNIAYSIVQAVTMPAIHVYEMSFFVFACGLGVVPNAVNRFATAVFCSTFAQSLYLLALHFLYRYIQVVRPRARFLFESPSYVAMLVALYVFVAADYGAVCFFNFGPSSIKDVYFGDQMQMSYNLSIEEVGYLGPIYVLNSEVQWLDVLGLVNVSLVIGSTLAVIPLCGVAISRCLHKQEVTSKKTKELQVQMFRLLLIQLHKQKGQKQIEMKCDSMTDAVVLLLCDGAPVMRLTLNETVSAFTHGMNT
;
A
#
# COMPACT_ATOMS: atom_id res chain seq x y z
N MET A 1 -15.72 26.60 7.27
CA MET A 1 -14.25 26.52 7.38
C MET A 1 -13.83 25.43 6.42
N ALA A 2 -13.30 25.81 5.25
CA ALA A 2 -13.16 24.89 4.13
C ALA A 2 -12.31 23.64 4.46
N LEU A 3 -11.29 23.75 5.31
CA LEU A 3 -10.64 22.61 5.97
C LEU A 3 -10.05 23.02 7.33
N SER A 4 -9.96 22.06 8.26
CA SER A 4 -9.29 22.27 9.56
C SER A 4 -7.81 22.60 9.37
N ALA A 5 -7.27 23.49 10.22
CA ALA A 5 -5.84 23.80 10.27
C ALA A 5 -4.98 22.55 10.45
N ALA A 6 -5.50 21.53 11.15
CA ALA A 6 -4.83 20.24 11.30
C ALA A 6 -4.65 19.52 9.96
N HIS A 7 -5.64 19.55 9.08
CA HIS A 7 -5.54 18.94 7.76
C HIS A 7 -4.51 19.66 6.90
N MET A 8 -4.55 21.00 6.87
CA MET A 8 -3.58 21.79 6.11
C MET A 8 -2.15 21.53 6.59
N ASN A 9 -1.93 21.55 7.91
CA ASN A 9 -0.63 21.23 8.50
C ASN A 9 -0.21 19.79 8.17
N ALA A 10 -1.12 18.82 8.20
CA ALA A 10 -0.82 17.44 7.84
C ALA A 10 -0.37 17.32 6.38
N VAL A 11 -1.07 17.96 5.44
CA VAL A 11 -0.71 17.93 4.01
C VAL A 11 0.68 18.53 3.78
N TYR A 12 0.98 19.68 4.39
CA TYR A 12 2.30 20.29 4.26
C TYR A 12 3.41 19.47 4.93
N CYS A 13 3.17 18.90 6.11
CA CYS A 13 4.10 18.01 6.79
C CYS A 13 4.39 16.75 5.95
N ILE A 14 3.36 16.10 5.42
CA ILE A 14 3.50 14.92 4.54
C ILE A 14 4.30 15.28 3.29
N THR A 15 4.01 16.43 2.69
CA THR A 15 4.74 16.92 1.51
C THR A 15 6.21 17.17 1.83
N ALA A 16 6.51 17.85 2.93
CA ALA A 16 7.89 18.13 3.36
C ALA A 16 8.67 16.83 3.63
N VAL A 17 8.06 15.87 4.33
CA VAL A 17 8.66 14.55 4.57
C VAL A 17 8.88 13.80 3.26
N SER A 18 7.90 13.80 2.35
CA SER A 18 8.03 13.19 1.03
C SER A 18 9.19 13.79 0.25
N LEU A 19 9.30 15.12 0.20
CA LEU A 19 10.39 15.82 -0.48
C LEU A 19 11.74 15.45 0.12
N ALA A 20 11.88 15.46 1.44
CA ALA A 20 13.12 15.10 2.12
C ALA A 20 13.53 13.66 1.83
N VAL A 21 12.62 12.69 2.05
CA VAL A 21 12.88 11.26 1.87
C VAL A 21 13.21 10.94 0.40
N ASN A 22 12.42 11.45 -0.55
CA ASN A 22 12.66 11.19 -1.96
C ASN A 22 13.94 11.90 -2.47
N SER A 23 14.30 13.07 -1.94
CA SER A 23 15.57 13.74 -2.27
C SER A 23 16.78 12.96 -1.75
N ILE A 24 16.71 12.47 -0.51
CA ILE A 24 17.73 11.57 0.06
C ILE A 24 17.84 10.29 -0.78
N LEU A 25 16.70 9.72 -1.20
CA LEU A 25 16.67 8.53 -2.04
C LEU A 25 17.34 8.78 -3.40
N ILE A 26 17.12 9.93 -4.04
CA ILE A 26 17.84 10.34 -5.26
C ILE A 26 19.35 10.40 -5.00
N PHE A 27 19.79 11.02 -3.90
CA PHE A 27 21.20 11.09 -3.53
C PHE A 27 21.83 9.70 -3.41
N PHE A 28 21.18 8.77 -2.69
CA PHE A 28 21.65 7.39 -2.55
C PHE A 28 21.66 6.63 -3.88
N ILE A 29 20.61 6.78 -4.70
CA ILE A 29 20.55 6.12 -6.02
C ILE A 29 21.70 6.60 -6.92
N CYS A 30 21.98 7.90 -6.92
CA CYS A 30 23.04 8.49 -7.72
C CYS A 30 24.43 8.06 -7.27
N LYS A 31 24.71 8.08 -5.95
CA LYS A 31 26.03 7.82 -5.36
C LYS A 31 26.37 6.35 -5.12
N HIS A 32 25.40 5.52 -4.71
CA HIS A 32 25.66 4.18 -4.18
C HIS A 32 25.15 3.01 -5.04
N THR A 33 24.43 3.28 -6.14
CA THR A 33 23.94 2.20 -7.02
C THR A 33 25.01 1.82 -8.04
N VAL A 34 25.44 0.55 -8.02
CA VAL A 34 26.46 -0.02 -8.90
C VAL A 34 26.01 0.05 -10.37
N ALA A 35 26.95 0.34 -11.29
CA ALA A 35 26.67 0.57 -12.71
C ALA A 35 25.96 -0.60 -13.43
N GLU A 36 26.16 -1.84 -12.95
CA GLU A 36 25.50 -3.04 -13.48
C GLU A 36 23.96 -3.01 -13.36
N PHE A 37 23.42 -2.15 -12.50
CA PHE A 37 21.98 -1.93 -12.33
C PHE A 37 21.44 -0.76 -13.17
N GLY A 38 22.13 -0.30 -14.22
CA GLY A 38 21.78 0.93 -14.95
C GLY A 38 20.29 1.09 -15.33
N ARG A 39 19.63 0.03 -15.80
CA ARG A 39 18.18 0.08 -16.14
C ARG A 39 17.27 0.11 -14.91
N TYR A 40 17.65 -0.61 -13.85
CA TYR A 40 16.95 -0.58 -12.56
C TYR A 40 17.06 0.79 -11.89
N LYS A 41 18.26 1.38 -11.93
CA LYS A 41 18.54 2.74 -11.47
C LYS A 41 17.61 3.76 -12.11
N ARG A 42 17.39 3.65 -13.43
CA ARG A 42 16.46 4.52 -14.15
C ARG A 42 15.01 4.36 -13.66
N LEU A 43 14.54 3.13 -13.45
CA LEU A 43 13.18 2.88 -12.95
C LEU A 43 13.00 3.43 -11.52
N MET A 44 14.00 3.25 -10.65
CA MET A 44 14.00 3.80 -9.29
C MET A 44 13.96 5.33 -9.31
N LEU A 45 14.78 5.97 -10.15
CA LEU A 45 14.76 7.43 -10.30
C LEU A 45 13.41 7.94 -10.81
N ILE A 46 12.82 7.30 -11.82
CA ILE A 46 11.49 7.68 -12.33
C ILE A 46 10.45 7.61 -11.21
N PHE A 47 10.43 6.53 -10.42
CA PHE A 47 9.51 6.38 -9.30
C PHE A 47 9.70 7.47 -8.24
N THR A 48 10.95 7.77 -7.87
CA THR A 48 11.26 8.79 -6.86
C THR A 48 10.93 10.21 -7.33
N VAL A 49 11.23 10.54 -8.59
CA VAL A 49 10.85 11.84 -9.19
C VAL A 49 9.33 11.97 -9.27
N PHE A 50 8.64 10.89 -9.65
CA PHE A 50 7.18 10.88 -9.67
C PHE A 50 6.59 11.10 -8.27
N ASN A 51 7.13 10.47 -7.22
CA ASN A 51 6.66 10.70 -5.85
C ASN A 51 6.80 12.16 -5.41
N ILE A 52 7.87 12.84 -5.80
CA ILE A 52 8.05 14.28 -5.57
C ILE A 52 6.95 15.06 -6.29
N ALA A 53 6.76 14.81 -7.59
CA ALA A 53 5.72 15.47 -8.38
C ALA A 53 4.32 15.23 -7.79
N TYR A 54 4.01 14.00 -7.40
CA TYR A 54 2.74 13.64 -6.76
C TYR A 54 2.54 14.37 -5.43
N SER A 55 3.57 14.47 -4.57
CA SER A 55 3.46 15.25 -3.33
C SER A 55 3.24 16.74 -3.58
N ILE A 56 3.81 17.30 -4.65
CA ILE A 56 3.55 18.69 -5.04
C ILE A 56 2.10 18.85 -5.52
N VAL A 57 1.59 17.94 -6.35
CA VAL A 57 0.18 17.94 -6.76
C VAL A 57 -0.73 17.88 -5.55
N GLN A 58 -0.44 17.01 -4.58
CA GLN A 58 -1.21 16.92 -3.33
C GLN A 58 -1.17 18.22 -2.51
N ALA A 59 -0.02 18.87 -2.41
CA ALA A 59 0.13 20.15 -1.72
C ALA A 59 -0.62 21.29 -2.42
N VAL A 60 -0.58 21.35 -3.75
CA VAL A 60 -1.25 22.39 -4.55
C VAL A 60 -2.76 22.20 -4.56
N THR A 61 -3.22 20.96 -4.74
CA THR A 61 -4.66 20.68 -4.83
C THR A 61 -5.34 20.68 -3.46
N MET A 62 -4.61 20.33 -2.39
CA MET A 62 -5.16 20.10 -1.04
C MET A 62 -6.50 19.36 -1.11
N PRO A 63 -6.49 18.11 -1.62
CA PRO A 63 -7.72 17.41 -1.95
C PRO A 63 -8.44 16.99 -0.67
N ALA A 64 -9.74 17.25 -0.63
CA ALA A 64 -10.63 16.76 0.42
C ALA A 64 -11.45 15.59 -0.15
N ILE A 65 -11.39 14.44 0.52
CA ILE A 65 -12.23 13.28 0.23
C ILE A 65 -13.18 13.11 1.41
N HIS A 66 -14.48 13.17 1.14
CA HIS A 66 -15.51 12.97 2.16
C HIS A 66 -16.35 11.76 1.78
N VAL A 67 -16.40 10.78 2.67
CA VAL A 67 -17.25 9.59 2.53
C VAL A 67 -18.57 9.88 3.23
N TYR A 68 -19.66 9.67 2.52
CA TYR A 68 -21.01 9.88 3.04
C TYR A 68 -21.91 8.73 2.59
N GLU A 69 -22.53 8.06 3.58
CA GLU A 69 -23.30 6.82 3.37
C GLU A 69 -22.52 5.78 2.53
N MET A 70 -23.06 5.41 1.37
CA MET A 70 -22.47 4.46 0.43
C MET A 70 -21.78 5.17 -0.75
N SER A 71 -21.49 6.46 -0.63
CA SER A 71 -20.91 7.31 -1.67
C SER A 71 -19.75 8.15 -1.10
N PHE A 72 -19.09 8.91 -1.97
CA PHE A 72 -18.07 9.86 -1.59
C PHE A 72 -18.03 11.01 -2.58
N PHE A 73 -17.51 12.16 -2.14
CA PHE A 73 -17.17 13.26 -3.03
C PHE A 73 -15.75 13.75 -2.76
N VAL A 74 -15.13 14.28 -3.80
CA VAL A 74 -13.76 14.79 -3.81
C VAL A 74 -13.74 16.17 -4.43
N PHE A 75 -12.97 17.08 -3.85
CA PHE A 75 -12.78 18.43 -4.37
C PHE A 75 -11.42 18.99 -3.95
N ALA A 76 -10.91 19.96 -4.71
CA ALA A 76 -9.62 20.59 -4.45
C ALA A 76 -9.82 21.92 -3.71
N CYS A 77 -9.15 22.10 -2.58
CA CYS A 77 -9.27 23.32 -1.76
C CYS A 77 -8.09 24.27 -1.89
N GLY A 78 -6.94 23.79 -2.36
CA GLY A 78 -5.69 24.54 -2.37
C GLY A 78 -5.58 25.60 -3.47
N LEU A 79 -6.52 25.60 -4.42
CA LEU A 79 -6.49 26.48 -5.60
C LEU A 79 -7.07 27.88 -5.33
N GLY A 80 -7.71 28.09 -4.17
CA GLY A 80 -8.44 29.32 -3.89
C GLY A 80 -9.70 29.46 -4.75
N VAL A 81 -10.07 30.69 -5.10
CA VAL A 81 -11.27 30.98 -5.91
C VAL A 81 -10.93 30.80 -7.39
N VAL A 82 -11.30 29.65 -7.94
CA VAL A 82 -11.12 29.30 -9.36
C VAL A 82 -12.44 28.81 -9.96
N PRO A 83 -12.63 28.88 -11.29
CA PRO A 83 -13.83 28.34 -11.92
C PRO A 83 -14.04 26.85 -11.60
N ASN A 84 -15.29 26.43 -11.41
CA ASN A 84 -15.64 25.04 -11.07
C ASN A 84 -15.04 24.01 -12.04
N ALA A 85 -14.96 24.34 -13.33
CA ALA A 85 -14.33 23.48 -14.32
C ALA A 85 -12.83 23.26 -14.05
N VAL A 86 -12.12 24.29 -13.59
CA VAL A 86 -10.69 24.24 -13.22
C VAL A 86 -10.52 23.43 -11.93
N ASN A 87 -11.38 23.66 -10.93
CA ASN A 87 -11.35 22.91 -9.67
C ASN A 87 -11.59 21.40 -9.92
N ARG A 88 -12.62 21.09 -10.71
CA ARG A 88 -12.93 19.71 -11.14
C ARG A 88 -11.79 19.07 -11.92
N PHE A 89 -11.19 19.81 -12.85
CA PHE A 89 -10.04 19.33 -13.62
C PHE A 89 -8.85 19.01 -12.72
N ALA A 90 -8.51 19.92 -11.80
CA ALA A 90 -7.42 19.69 -10.86
C ALA A 90 -7.70 18.51 -9.91
N THR A 91 -8.95 18.35 -9.47
CA THR A 91 -9.39 17.18 -8.70
C THR A 91 -9.22 15.89 -9.50
N ALA A 92 -9.59 15.89 -10.79
CA ALA A 92 -9.38 14.73 -11.67
C ALA A 92 -7.89 14.42 -11.89
N VAL A 93 -7.03 15.46 -12.00
CA VAL A 93 -5.57 15.30 -12.07
C VAL A 93 -5.03 14.67 -10.79
N PHE A 94 -5.50 15.11 -9.61
CA PHE A 94 -5.14 14.46 -8.34
C PHE A 94 -5.54 12.98 -8.33
N CYS A 95 -6.78 12.65 -8.71
CA CYS A 95 -7.26 11.27 -8.81
C CYS A 95 -6.42 10.42 -9.79
N SER A 96 -6.11 10.96 -10.97
CA SER A 96 -5.30 10.27 -11.99
C SER A 96 -3.86 10.04 -11.51
N THR A 97 -3.22 11.05 -10.90
CA THR A 97 -1.87 10.92 -10.37
C THR A 97 -1.78 9.95 -9.20
N PHE A 98 -2.83 9.81 -8.39
CA PHE A 98 -2.95 8.75 -7.40
C PHE A 98 -2.91 7.36 -8.06
N ALA A 99 -3.71 7.10 -9.10
CA ALA A 99 -3.70 5.82 -9.82
C ALA A 99 -2.34 5.54 -10.49
N GLN A 100 -1.71 6.56 -11.09
CA GLN A 100 -0.36 6.46 -11.66
C GLN A 100 0.69 6.10 -10.61
N SER A 101 0.57 6.61 -9.38
CA SER A 101 1.48 6.27 -8.27
C SER A 101 1.45 4.77 -7.95
N LEU A 102 0.24 4.18 -7.88
CA LEU A 102 0.04 2.77 -7.62
C LEU A 102 0.55 1.91 -8.77
N TYR A 103 0.35 2.35 -10.02
CA TYR A 103 0.85 1.67 -11.19
C TYR A 103 2.39 1.61 -11.21
N LEU A 104 3.07 2.75 -10.96
CA LEU A 104 4.54 2.77 -10.90
C LEU A 104 5.07 1.93 -9.73
N LEU A 105 4.38 1.94 -8.58
CA LEU A 105 4.72 1.08 -7.46
C LEU A 105 4.61 -0.41 -7.85
N ALA A 106 3.51 -0.80 -8.50
CA ALA A 106 3.33 -2.15 -9.01
C ALA A 106 4.40 -2.54 -10.04
N LEU A 107 4.74 -1.66 -10.98
CA LEU A 107 5.83 -1.88 -11.94
C LEU A 107 7.19 -2.07 -11.26
N HIS A 108 7.47 -1.31 -10.20
CA HIS A 108 8.71 -1.43 -9.45
C HIS A 108 8.81 -2.80 -8.75
N PHE A 109 7.71 -3.28 -8.15
CA PHE A 109 7.64 -4.63 -7.59
C PHE A 109 7.73 -5.73 -8.66
N LEU A 110 7.06 -5.55 -9.79
CA LEU A 110 7.10 -6.48 -10.92
C LEU A 110 8.52 -6.59 -11.51
N TYR A 111 9.21 -5.46 -11.66
CA TYR A 111 10.60 -5.43 -12.10
C TYR A 111 11.49 -6.25 -11.16
N ARG A 112 11.39 -6.02 -9.83
CA ARG A 112 12.15 -6.78 -8.83
C ARG A 112 11.83 -8.27 -8.90
N TYR A 113 10.55 -8.61 -9.07
CA TYR A 113 10.11 -10.00 -9.23
C TYR A 113 10.78 -10.67 -10.44
N ILE A 114 10.81 -10.01 -11.60
CA ILE A 114 11.45 -10.56 -12.80
C ILE A 114 12.96 -10.71 -12.60
N GLN A 115 13.62 -9.75 -11.96
CA GLN A 115 15.07 -9.82 -11.74
C GLN A 115 15.48 -10.97 -10.82
N VAL A 116 14.71 -11.22 -9.75
CA VAL A 116 15.02 -12.20 -8.71
C VAL A 116 14.43 -13.58 -9.01
N VAL A 117 13.14 -13.64 -9.34
CA VAL A 117 12.38 -14.90 -9.43
C VAL A 117 12.34 -15.45 -10.85
N ARG A 118 12.26 -14.60 -11.89
CA ARG A 118 12.16 -15.02 -13.29
C ARG A 118 13.12 -14.27 -14.24
N PRO A 119 14.43 -14.51 -14.16
CA PRO A 119 15.42 -13.82 -15.01
C PRO A 119 15.19 -13.98 -16.53
N ARG A 120 14.54 -15.08 -16.96
CA ARG A 120 14.19 -15.31 -18.38
C ARG A 120 13.19 -14.28 -18.94
N ALA A 121 12.40 -13.64 -18.08
CA ALA A 121 11.41 -12.63 -18.48
C ALA A 121 11.97 -11.19 -18.50
N ARG A 122 13.29 -11.01 -18.34
CA ARG A 122 13.93 -9.68 -18.35
C ARG A 122 13.68 -8.90 -19.64
N PHE A 123 13.49 -9.58 -20.77
CA PHE A 123 13.21 -8.95 -22.06
C PHE A 123 12.03 -7.94 -22.01
N LEU A 124 11.05 -8.13 -21.11
CA LEU A 124 9.93 -7.21 -20.92
C LEU A 124 10.36 -5.78 -20.52
N PHE A 125 11.48 -5.64 -19.83
CA PHE A 125 12.04 -4.35 -19.38
C PHE A 125 13.31 -3.95 -20.14
N GLU A 126 13.77 -4.79 -21.05
CA GLU A 126 15.02 -4.59 -21.79
C GLU A 126 14.79 -4.28 -23.27
N SER A 127 13.77 -4.90 -23.87
CA SER A 127 13.41 -4.68 -25.27
C SER A 127 12.68 -3.34 -25.42
N PRO A 128 13.13 -2.45 -26.34
CA PRO A 128 12.53 -1.14 -26.54
C PRO A 128 11.02 -1.18 -26.82
N SER A 129 10.55 -2.17 -27.59
CA SER A 129 9.13 -2.31 -27.93
C SER A 129 8.26 -2.60 -26.72
N TYR A 130 8.71 -3.47 -25.81
CA TYR A 130 7.97 -3.77 -24.59
C TYR A 130 8.01 -2.60 -23.59
N VAL A 131 9.15 -1.91 -23.48
CA VAL A 131 9.24 -0.70 -22.65
C VAL A 131 8.30 0.39 -23.20
N ALA A 132 8.26 0.60 -24.51
CA ALA A 132 7.33 1.53 -25.14
C ALA A 132 5.87 1.16 -24.85
N MET A 133 5.53 -0.13 -24.90
CA MET A 133 4.20 -0.63 -24.53
C MET A 133 3.87 -0.36 -23.05
N LEU A 134 4.81 -0.55 -22.12
CA LEU A 134 4.61 -0.24 -20.70
C LEU A 134 4.40 1.26 -20.46
N VAL A 135 5.15 2.11 -21.16
CA VAL A 135 4.97 3.58 -21.11
C VAL A 135 3.63 3.98 -21.70
N ALA A 136 3.24 3.39 -22.83
CA ALA A 136 1.92 3.62 -23.44
C ALA A 136 0.79 3.20 -22.50
N LEU A 137 0.91 2.05 -21.84
CA LEU A 137 -0.06 1.59 -20.85
C LEU A 137 -0.12 2.52 -19.63
N TYR A 138 1.02 3.03 -19.16
CA TYR A 138 1.05 4.02 -18.08
C TYR A 138 0.30 5.31 -18.44
N VAL A 139 0.53 5.84 -19.65
CA VAL A 139 -0.18 7.03 -20.14
C VAL A 139 -1.67 6.75 -20.34
N PHE A 140 -2.01 5.56 -20.87
CA PHE A 140 -3.39 5.13 -21.05
C PHE A 140 -4.14 5.06 -19.71
N VAL A 141 -3.56 4.40 -18.69
CA VAL A 141 -4.17 4.33 -17.35
C VAL A 141 -4.38 5.72 -16.75
N ALA A 142 -3.44 6.65 -16.96
CA ALA A 142 -3.59 8.02 -16.50
C ALA A 142 -4.75 8.75 -17.19
N ALA A 143 -4.82 8.64 -18.51
CA ALA A 143 -5.86 9.26 -19.33
C ALA A 143 -7.23 8.66 -19.02
N ASP A 144 -7.33 7.33 -18.96
CA ASP A 144 -8.56 6.59 -18.64
C ASP A 144 -9.08 6.95 -17.25
N TYR A 145 -8.24 6.82 -16.21
CA TYR A 145 -8.65 7.11 -14.84
C TYR A 145 -9.05 8.57 -14.66
N GLY A 146 -8.27 9.49 -15.23
CA GLY A 146 -8.58 10.93 -15.22
C GLY A 146 -9.87 11.26 -15.96
N ALA A 147 -10.10 10.64 -17.13
CA ALA A 147 -11.31 10.83 -17.92
C ALA A 147 -12.55 10.27 -17.21
N VAL A 148 -12.47 9.07 -16.63
CA VAL A 148 -13.57 8.49 -15.85
C VAL A 148 -13.91 9.37 -14.65
N CYS A 149 -12.90 9.81 -13.89
CA CYS A 149 -13.11 10.73 -12.80
C CYS A 149 -13.73 12.04 -13.30
N PHE A 150 -13.21 12.64 -14.37
CA PHE A 150 -13.71 13.90 -14.87
C PHE A 150 -15.13 13.76 -15.41
N PHE A 151 -15.39 12.89 -16.38
CA PHE A 151 -16.67 12.81 -17.10
C PHE A 151 -17.77 12.08 -16.34
N ASN A 152 -17.48 10.90 -15.77
CA ASN A 152 -18.52 10.10 -15.12
C ASN A 152 -18.90 10.72 -13.78
N PHE A 153 -17.91 11.03 -12.93
CA PHE A 153 -18.15 11.52 -11.58
C PHE A 153 -18.44 13.03 -11.50
N GLY A 154 -18.68 13.67 -12.64
CA GLY A 154 -19.02 15.09 -12.68
C GLY A 154 -20.35 15.43 -12.00
N PRO A 155 -20.58 16.73 -11.73
CA PRO A 155 -21.80 17.22 -11.11
C PRO A 155 -23.04 16.97 -11.98
N SER A 156 -24.18 16.81 -11.32
CA SER A 156 -25.50 16.74 -11.93
C SER A 156 -26.52 17.30 -10.93
N SER A 157 -27.70 17.72 -11.39
CA SER A 157 -28.74 18.26 -10.50
C SER A 157 -29.07 17.32 -9.33
N ILE A 158 -29.01 16.01 -9.59
CA ILE A 158 -29.26 14.97 -8.59
C ILE A 158 -28.12 14.91 -7.57
N LYS A 159 -26.87 14.93 -8.04
CA LYS A 159 -25.67 14.88 -7.19
C LYS A 159 -25.51 16.16 -6.37
N ASP A 160 -25.88 17.31 -6.94
CA ASP A 160 -25.78 18.60 -6.28
C ASP A 160 -26.72 18.67 -5.06
N VAL A 161 -27.92 18.09 -5.16
CA VAL A 161 -28.82 17.97 -4.00
C VAL A 161 -28.25 16.98 -2.98
N TYR A 162 -27.75 15.83 -3.43
CA TYR A 162 -27.25 14.78 -2.53
C TYR A 162 -26.00 15.20 -1.74
N PHE A 163 -25.05 15.88 -2.38
CA PHE A 163 -23.81 16.31 -1.74
C PHE A 163 -23.88 17.72 -1.16
N GLY A 164 -24.80 18.57 -1.62
CA GLY A 164 -24.87 19.98 -1.24
C GLY A 164 -25.06 20.19 0.25
N ASP A 165 -26.03 19.49 0.85
CA ASP A 165 -26.29 19.57 2.29
C ASP A 165 -25.06 19.12 3.09
N GLN A 166 -24.43 18.02 2.67
CA GLN A 166 -23.27 17.47 3.36
C GLN A 166 -22.04 18.38 3.25
N MET A 167 -21.84 19.01 2.10
CA MET A 167 -20.76 19.95 1.85
C MET A 167 -20.93 21.22 2.67
N GLN A 168 -22.16 21.74 2.76
CA GLN A 168 -22.48 22.89 3.60
C GLN A 168 -22.32 22.57 5.09
N MET A 169 -22.82 21.42 5.56
CA MET A 169 -22.70 21.04 6.97
C MET A 169 -21.25 20.74 7.39
N SER A 170 -20.47 20.06 6.55
CA SER A 170 -19.13 19.57 6.93
C SER A 170 -18.03 20.59 6.66
N TYR A 171 -18.16 21.39 5.60
CA TYR A 171 -17.11 22.30 5.13
C TYR A 171 -17.56 23.76 5.10
N ASN A 172 -18.86 24.04 5.25
CA ASN A 172 -19.46 25.36 5.08
C ASN A 172 -19.07 25.97 3.72
N LEU A 173 -19.23 25.15 2.68
CA LEU A 173 -19.01 25.46 1.28
C LEU A 173 -20.31 25.23 0.53
N SER A 174 -20.69 26.20 -0.30
CA SER A 174 -21.78 26.02 -1.26
C SER A 174 -21.32 25.12 -2.41
N ILE A 175 -22.17 24.21 -2.85
CA ILE A 175 -21.89 23.31 -3.98
C ILE A 175 -21.73 24.06 -5.31
N GLU A 176 -22.26 25.28 -5.40
CA GLU A 176 -22.13 26.17 -6.56
C GLU A 176 -20.75 26.82 -6.66
N GLU A 177 -20.01 26.89 -5.54
CA GLU A 177 -18.73 27.59 -5.45
C GLU A 177 -17.53 26.67 -5.64
N VAL A 178 -17.74 25.35 -5.74
CA VAL A 178 -16.66 24.36 -5.83
C VAL A 178 -16.96 23.26 -6.84
N GLY A 179 -16.00 23.04 -7.75
CA GLY A 179 -16.04 21.87 -8.64
C GLY A 179 -15.69 20.60 -7.87
N TYR A 180 -16.64 19.67 -7.76
CA TYR A 180 -16.43 18.39 -7.12
C TYR A 180 -16.54 17.22 -8.12
N LEU A 181 -16.07 16.05 -7.66
CA LEU A 181 -16.26 14.75 -8.29
C LEU A 181 -16.92 13.82 -7.28
N GLY A 182 -18.07 13.23 -7.63
CA GLY A 182 -18.82 12.37 -6.72
C GLY A 182 -19.67 11.35 -7.47
N PRO A 183 -19.34 10.04 -7.39
CA PRO A 183 -20.22 8.99 -7.92
C PRO A 183 -21.33 8.62 -6.95
N ILE A 184 -22.53 8.39 -7.47
CA ILE A 184 -23.67 7.84 -6.73
C ILE A 184 -24.05 6.48 -7.33
N TYR A 185 -24.32 5.47 -6.50
CA TYR A 185 -24.71 4.14 -6.98
C TYR A 185 -26.20 4.11 -7.35
N VAL A 186 -27.07 4.39 -6.37
CA VAL A 186 -28.52 4.37 -6.48
C VAL A 186 -29.05 5.56 -5.72
N LEU A 187 -29.93 6.34 -6.34
CA LEU A 187 -30.71 7.37 -5.67
C LEU A 187 -32.17 7.24 -6.08
N ASN A 188 -33.09 7.35 -5.12
CA ASN A 188 -34.53 7.24 -5.38
C ASN A 188 -34.93 6.00 -6.18
N SER A 189 -34.28 4.86 -5.91
CA SER A 189 -34.47 3.58 -6.62
C SER A 189 -34.05 3.56 -8.10
N GLU A 190 -33.39 4.62 -8.59
CA GLU A 190 -32.79 4.66 -9.93
C GLU A 190 -31.27 4.48 -9.88
N VAL A 191 -30.76 3.59 -10.73
CA VAL A 191 -29.33 3.30 -10.83
C VAL A 191 -28.66 4.33 -11.74
N GLN A 192 -27.61 4.99 -11.23
CA GLN A 192 -26.81 5.91 -12.03
C GLN A 192 -25.73 5.13 -12.80
N TRP A 193 -26.12 4.55 -13.94
CA TRP A 193 -25.26 3.62 -14.70
C TRP A 193 -23.90 4.19 -15.09
N LEU A 194 -23.80 5.48 -15.42
CA LEU A 194 -22.53 6.12 -15.77
C LEU A 194 -21.54 6.13 -14.59
N ASP A 195 -22.03 6.41 -13.38
CA ASP A 195 -21.25 6.39 -12.16
C ASP A 195 -20.86 4.98 -11.77
N VAL A 196 -21.79 4.03 -11.89
CA VAL A 196 -21.52 2.60 -11.62
C VAL A 196 -20.45 2.06 -12.55
N LEU A 197 -20.53 2.33 -13.86
CA LEU A 197 -19.49 1.93 -14.81
C LEU A 197 -18.15 2.58 -14.49
N GLY A 198 -18.15 3.86 -14.11
CA GLY A 198 -16.92 4.56 -13.70
C GLY A 198 -16.31 3.96 -12.43
N LEU A 199 -17.13 3.61 -11.44
CA LEU A 199 -16.73 2.99 -10.19
C LEU A 199 -16.15 1.59 -10.41
N VAL A 200 -16.77 0.79 -11.29
CA VAL A 200 -16.24 -0.52 -11.69
C VAL A 200 -14.88 -0.35 -12.36
N ASN A 201 -14.74 0.61 -13.28
CA ASN A 201 -13.46 0.87 -13.95
C ASN A 201 -12.35 1.25 -12.95
N VAL A 202 -12.60 2.25 -12.11
CA VAL A 202 -11.66 2.71 -11.08
C VAL A 202 -11.28 1.58 -10.12
N SER A 203 -12.26 0.77 -9.73
CA SER A 203 -12.06 -0.39 -8.84
C SER A 203 -11.23 -1.49 -9.49
N LEU A 204 -11.38 -1.73 -10.81
CA LEU A 204 -10.54 -2.67 -11.55
C LEU A 204 -9.10 -2.18 -11.67
N VAL A 205 -8.89 -0.88 -11.95
CA VAL A 205 -7.55 -0.27 -12.02
C VAL A 205 -6.83 -0.35 -10.68
N ILE A 206 -7.48 0.07 -9.59
CA ILE A 206 -6.89 0.01 -8.24
C ILE A 206 -6.74 -1.45 -7.79
N GLY A 207 -7.77 -2.28 -7.96
CA GLY A 207 -7.77 -3.67 -7.51
C GLY A 207 -6.69 -4.50 -8.19
N SER A 208 -6.50 -4.34 -9.51
CA SER A 208 -5.44 -5.04 -10.25
C SER A 208 -4.04 -4.61 -9.81
N THR A 209 -3.79 -3.30 -9.64
CA THR A 209 -2.49 -2.79 -9.18
C THR A 209 -2.17 -3.22 -7.75
N LEU A 210 -3.15 -3.12 -6.83
CA LEU A 210 -3.01 -3.58 -5.45
C LEU A 210 -2.87 -5.09 -5.32
N ALA A 211 -3.38 -5.89 -6.25
CA ALA A 211 -3.15 -7.34 -6.25
C ALA A 211 -1.72 -7.71 -6.70
N VAL A 212 -1.18 -7.01 -7.70
CA VAL A 212 0.17 -7.30 -8.24
C VAL A 212 1.27 -7.10 -7.18
N ILE A 213 1.16 -6.05 -6.37
CA ILE A 213 2.17 -5.68 -5.34
C ILE A 213 2.44 -6.83 -4.34
N PRO A 214 1.46 -7.34 -3.57
CA PRO A 214 1.67 -8.41 -2.61
C PRO A 214 2.00 -9.75 -3.27
N LEU A 215 1.43 -10.05 -4.45
CA LEU A 215 1.78 -11.26 -5.20
C LEU A 215 3.27 -11.29 -5.57
N CYS A 216 3.78 -10.18 -6.10
CA CYS A 216 5.20 -10.01 -6.39
C CYS A 216 6.04 -10.04 -5.10
N GLY A 217 5.62 -9.33 -4.06
CA GLY A 217 6.32 -9.26 -2.77
C GLY A 217 6.50 -10.64 -2.13
N VAL A 218 5.42 -11.41 -1.99
CA VAL A 218 5.45 -12.77 -1.44
C VAL A 218 6.34 -13.68 -2.27
N ALA A 219 6.26 -13.61 -3.59
CA ALA A 219 7.08 -14.44 -4.46
C ALA A 219 8.59 -14.10 -4.37
N ILE A 220 8.93 -12.80 -4.28
CA ILE A 220 10.31 -12.34 -4.05
C ILE A 220 10.81 -12.86 -2.71
N SER A 221 10.06 -12.64 -1.62
CA SER A 221 10.46 -13.07 -0.27
C SER A 221 10.66 -14.59 -0.19
N ARG A 222 9.76 -15.38 -0.81
CA ARG A 222 9.91 -16.84 -0.87
C ARG A 222 11.15 -17.27 -1.67
N CYS A 223 11.47 -16.59 -2.76
CA CYS A 223 12.65 -16.92 -3.57
C CYS A 223 13.95 -16.58 -2.84
N LEU A 224 14.03 -15.40 -2.23
CA LEU A 224 15.19 -14.98 -1.43
C LEU A 224 15.40 -15.90 -0.23
N HIS A 225 14.34 -16.20 0.53
CA HIS A 225 14.43 -17.14 1.65
C HIS A 225 14.87 -18.54 1.19
N LYS A 226 14.36 -19.03 0.05
CA LYS A 226 14.84 -20.29 -0.52
C LYS A 226 16.31 -20.22 -0.89
N GLN A 227 16.81 -19.15 -1.50
CA GLN A 227 18.23 -19.01 -1.83
C GLN A 227 19.10 -18.96 -0.57
N GLU A 228 18.67 -18.24 0.46
CA GLU A 228 19.34 -18.15 1.76
C GLU A 228 19.40 -19.51 2.48
N VAL A 229 18.30 -20.28 2.43
CA VAL A 229 18.21 -21.65 2.96
C VAL A 229 18.93 -22.68 2.07
N THR A 230 19.04 -22.43 0.76
CA THR A 230 19.75 -23.31 -0.22
C THR A 230 21.25 -23.03 -0.27
N SER A 231 21.76 -22.02 0.45
CA SER A 231 23.17 -22.00 0.87
C SER A 231 23.38 -23.15 1.86
N LYS A 232 23.55 -24.36 1.31
CA LYS A 232 23.83 -25.60 2.04
C LYS A 232 25.01 -25.44 3.01
N LYS A 233 25.93 -24.52 2.73
CA LYS A 233 27.02 -24.11 3.61
C LYS A 233 26.53 -23.67 5.00
N THR A 234 25.45 -22.90 5.10
CA THR A 234 24.95 -22.40 6.39
C THR A 234 24.17 -23.47 7.16
N LYS A 235 23.41 -24.33 6.47
CA LYS A 235 22.72 -25.47 7.12
C LYS A 235 23.70 -26.51 7.63
N GLU A 236 24.74 -26.83 6.86
CA GLU A 236 25.82 -27.72 7.31
C GLU A 236 26.60 -27.10 8.46
N LEU A 237 26.90 -25.79 8.42
CA LEU A 237 27.51 -25.07 9.54
C LEU A 237 26.62 -25.07 10.79
N GLN A 238 25.31 -24.86 10.66
CA GLN A 238 24.38 -24.91 11.80
C GLN A 238 24.22 -26.32 12.37
N VAL A 239 24.20 -27.36 11.52
CA VAL A 239 24.21 -28.76 11.98
C VAL A 239 25.55 -29.14 12.62
N GLN A 240 26.67 -28.64 12.10
CA GLN A 240 28.00 -28.82 12.69
C GLN A 240 28.14 -28.10 14.03
N MET A 241 27.66 -26.86 14.14
CA MET A 241 27.59 -26.13 15.41
C MET A 241 26.69 -26.86 16.42
N PHE A 242 25.54 -27.39 16.00
CA PHE A 242 24.65 -28.16 16.88
C PHE A 242 25.29 -29.49 17.35
N ARG A 243 26.04 -30.18 16.48
CA ARG A 243 26.81 -31.38 16.87
C ARG A 243 27.94 -31.06 17.85
N LEU A 244 28.67 -29.96 17.63
CA LEU A 244 29.67 -29.47 18.58
C LEU A 244 29.04 -29.12 19.94
N LEU A 245 27.87 -28.48 19.92
CA LEU A 245 27.12 -28.14 21.14
C LEU A 245 26.66 -29.39 21.90
N LEU A 246 26.17 -30.43 21.21
CA LEU A 246 25.81 -31.70 21.84
C LEU A 246 27.02 -32.43 22.44
N ILE A 247 28.20 -32.36 21.81
CA ILE A 247 29.44 -32.91 22.35
C ILE A 247 29.91 -32.10 23.57
N GLN A 248 29.79 -30.76 23.53
CA GLN A 248 30.06 -29.89 24.67
C GLN A 248 29.10 -30.17 25.84
N LEU A 249 27.81 -30.41 25.57
CA LEU A 249 26.82 -30.81 26.58
C LEU A 249 27.13 -32.19 27.16
N HIS A 250 27.62 -33.13 26.36
CA HIS A 250 28.10 -34.43 26.85
C HIS A 250 29.35 -34.27 27.74
N LYS A 251 30.26 -33.35 27.42
CA LYS A 251 31.42 -33.01 28.26
C LYS A 251 31.03 -32.30 29.55
N GLN A 252 30.02 -31.42 29.52
CA GLN A 252 29.49 -30.71 30.70
C GLN A 252 28.75 -31.64 31.68
N LYS A 253 28.10 -32.72 31.21
CA LYS A 253 27.59 -33.78 32.11
C LYS A 253 28.70 -34.50 32.89
N GLY A 254 29.92 -34.57 32.35
CA GLY A 254 31.11 -35.06 33.07
C GLY A 254 31.70 -34.07 34.07
N GLN A 255 31.34 -32.78 34.01
CA GLN A 255 31.84 -31.73 34.91
C GLN A 255 30.80 -31.27 35.96
N LYS A 256 29.50 -31.41 35.67
CA LYS A 256 28.39 -31.08 36.60
C LYS A 256 28.14 -32.11 37.72
N GLN A 257 28.94 -33.18 37.83
CA GLN A 257 28.96 -34.01 39.04
C GLN A 257 29.86 -33.42 40.15
N ILE A 258 30.63 -32.36 39.87
CA ILE A 258 31.52 -31.71 40.86
C ILE A 258 30.98 -30.35 41.36
N GLU A 259 30.05 -29.71 40.65
CA GLU A 259 29.53 -28.37 41.00
C GLU A 259 28.10 -28.38 41.57
N MET A 260 27.69 -29.52 42.14
CA MET A 260 26.53 -29.61 43.03
C MET A 260 26.86 -28.99 44.40
N LYS A 261 27.33 -27.73 44.44
CA LYS A 261 27.58 -27.01 45.71
C LYS A 261 27.83 -25.50 45.55
N CYS A 262 26.90 -24.76 44.94
CA CYS A 262 26.78 -23.32 45.22
C CYS A 262 25.42 -22.78 44.75
N ASP A 263 24.57 -22.50 45.74
CA ASP A 263 23.56 -21.43 45.87
C ASP A 263 22.72 -21.01 44.65
N SER A 264 21.39 -21.16 44.70
CA SER A 264 20.43 -20.37 45.49
C SER A 264 20.46 -18.89 45.09
N MET A 265 19.26 -18.34 44.85
CA MET A 265 18.98 -16.91 44.59
C MET A 265 18.86 -16.49 43.11
N THR A 266 17.82 -16.98 42.39
CA THR A 266 17.30 -16.26 41.20
C THR A 266 15.82 -16.51 40.84
N ASP A 267 15.05 -17.22 41.67
CA ASP A 267 13.62 -17.52 41.41
C ASP A 267 12.65 -16.35 41.72
N ALA A 268 13.16 -15.17 42.06
CA ALA A 268 12.30 -14.05 42.49
C ALA A 268 11.78 -13.15 41.35
N VAL A 269 12.26 -13.31 40.10
CA VAL A 269 11.90 -12.37 39.00
C VAL A 269 10.85 -12.94 38.04
N VAL A 270 10.69 -14.28 37.98
CA VAL A 270 9.76 -14.93 37.03
C VAL A 270 8.30 -14.92 37.54
N LEU A 271 8.08 -14.78 38.86
CA LEU A 271 6.73 -14.83 39.44
C LEU A 271 5.88 -13.56 39.22
N LEU A 272 6.43 -12.48 38.65
CA LEU A 272 5.74 -11.20 38.48
C LEU A 272 5.13 -10.96 37.08
N LEU A 273 5.27 -11.87 36.12
CA LEU A 273 4.85 -11.65 34.72
C LEU A 273 3.72 -12.54 34.21
N CYS A 274 3.11 -13.39 35.03
CA CYS A 274 2.14 -14.40 34.57
C CYS A 274 0.70 -14.24 35.11
N ASP A 275 0.23 -13.04 35.45
CA ASP A 275 -1.15 -12.84 35.88
C ASP A 275 -1.92 -11.84 34.99
N GLY A 276 -2.97 -12.32 34.29
CA GLY A 276 -4.01 -11.48 33.70
C GLY A 276 -4.44 -11.78 32.25
N ALA A 277 -5.31 -12.78 32.03
CA ALA A 277 -6.50 -12.70 31.13
C ALA A 277 -7.25 -14.06 30.99
N PRO A 278 -8.54 -14.13 31.40
CA PRO A 278 -9.48 -15.14 30.91
C PRO A 278 -10.64 -14.51 30.13
N VAL A 279 -11.39 -15.32 29.36
CA VAL A 279 -12.63 -15.02 28.58
C VAL A 279 -12.43 -15.01 27.06
N MET A 280 -12.02 -16.15 26.49
CA MET A 280 -12.49 -16.61 25.17
C MET A 280 -12.13 -18.10 24.96
N ARG A 281 -12.62 -18.99 25.85
CA ARG A 281 -12.43 -20.45 25.75
C ARG A 281 -13.72 -21.26 25.72
N LEU A 282 -14.89 -20.63 25.69
CA LEU A 282 -16.17 -21.33 25.87
C LEU A 282 -17.01 -21.53 24.60
N THR A 283 -16.58 -21.07 23.42
CA THR A 283 -17.35 -21.25 22.17
C THR A 283 -16.72 -22.21 21.16
N LEU A 284 -15.55 -22.80 21.46
CA LEU A 284 -14.87 -23.72 20.53
C LEU A 284 -15.05 -25.21 20.88
N ASN A 285 -15.50 -25.54 22.09
CA ASN A 285 -15.65 -26.93 22.53
C ASN A 285 -17.02 -27.56 22.20
N GLU A 286 -18.05 -26.77 21.90
CA GLU A 286 -19.37 -27.32 21.55
C GLU A 286 -19.50 -27.66 20.05
N THR A 287 -18.72 -27.01 19.17
CA THR A 287 -18.73 -27.27 17.72
C THR A 287 -17.91 -28.51 17.32
N VAL A 288 -16.97 -28.95 18.16
CA VAL A 288 -16.12 -30.13 17.90
C VAL A 288 -16.79 -31.43 18.37
N SER A 289 -17.70 -31.36 19.36
CA SER A 289 -18.44 -32.53 19.88
C SER A 289 -19.56 -33.02 18.94
N ALA A 290 -20.12 -32.14 18.11
CA ALA A 290 -21.18 -32.49 17.16
C ALA A 290 -20.67 -33.18 15.87
N PHE A 291 -19.37 -33.15 15.60
CA PHE A 291 -18.78 -33.67 14.35
C PHE A 291 -18.16 -35.07 14.48
N THR A 292 -17.99 -35.58 15.71
CA THR A 292 -17.36 -36.90 15.96
C THR A 292 -18.36 -38.03 16.20
N HIS A 293 -19.67 -37.77 16.27
CA HIS A 293 -20.68 -38.81 16.52
C HIS A 293 -21.39 -39.35 15.26
N GLY A 294 -21.06 -38.86 14.05
CA GLY A 294 -21.69 -39.25 12.78
C GLY A 294 -20.89 -40.21 11.88
N MET A 295 -19.77 -40.77 12.35
CA MET A 295 -18.96 -41.73 11.59
C MET A 295 -18.57 -42.93 12.46
N ASN A 296 -19.58 -43.63 12.99
CA ASN A 296 -19.53 -45.03 13.42
C ASN A 296 -20.95 -45.51 13.77
N THR A 297 -21.78 -45.71 12.74
CA THR A 297 -22.81 -46.77 12.57
C THR A 297 -23.61 -46.49 11.31
#